data_AF-A3QRK3-F1
#
_entry.id   AF-A3QRK3-F1
#
_cell.length_a   1.000
_cell.length_b   1.000
_cell.length_c   1.000
_cell.angle_alpha   90.00
_cell.angle_beta   90.00
_cell.angle_gamma   90.00
#
_symmetry.space_group_name_H-M   'P 1'
#
loop_
_entity.id
_entity.type
_entity.pdbx_description
1 polymer ?
#
loop_
_entity_poly.entity_id
_entity_poly.type
_entity_poly.pdbx_seq_one_letter_code
_entity_poly.pdbx_strand_id
1 'polypeptide(L)'
;FSPGCFQAIGKLFGLSLNSVQLGPSLTEKLCLELSNTSIQNLSLSNTQLYRTSNTTFFGLKQTNLTMLDLSHNNLNVIGNDSFAWLPHLEYFFLEYNNI
;
A
#
# COMPACT_ATOMS: atom_id res chain seq x y z
N PHE A 1 -5.99 5.92 11.28
CA PHE A 1 -7.20 6.04 10.45
C PHE A 1 -8.42 5.65 11.26
N SER A 2 -9.47 6.47 11.15
CA SER A 2 -10.80 6.14 11.68
C SER A 2 -11.52 5.25 10.67
N PRO A 3 -12.34 4.27 11.11
CA PRO A 3 -13.02 3.37 10.20
C PRO A 3 -13.84 4.10 9.13
N GLY A 4 -13.62 3.73 7.86
CA GLY A 4 -14.35 4.26 6.71
C GLY A 4 -13.92 5.65 6.26
N CYS A 5 -12.85 6.23 6.82
CA CYS A 5 -12.48 7.63 6.53
C CYS A 5 -12.15 7.89 5.05
N PHE A 6 -11.73 6.87 4.30
CA PHE A 6 -11.49 6.97 2.85
C PHE A 6 -12.68 6.52 1.99
N GLN A 7 -13.63 5.77 2.56
CA GLN A 7 -14.83 5.31 1.85
C GLN A 7 -15.79 6.45 1.53
N ALA A 8 -15.77 7.51 2.36
CA ALA A 8 -16.52 8.74 2.09
C ALA A 8 -16.03 9.47 0.81
N ILE A 9 -14.82 9.17 0.34
CA ILE A 9 -14.23 9.80 -0.84
C ILE A 9 -14.61 8.96 -2.07
N GLY A 10 -15.81 9.18 -2.60
CA GLY A 10 -16.44 8.26 -3.57
C GLY A 10 -15.66 7.97 -4.86
N LYS A 11 -14.81 8.89 -5.34
CA LYS A 11 -13.99 8.71 -6.56
C LYS A 11 -12.49 8.76 -6.28
N LEU A 12 -12.06 8.24 -5.12
CA LEU A 12 -10.64 8.18 -4.79
C LEU A 12 -9.88 7.30 -5.79
N PHE A 13 -9.23 7.93 -6.76
CA PHE A 13 -8.46 7.26 -7.82
C PHE A 13 -7.00 7.04 -7.43
N GLY A 14 -6.41 8.03 -6.75
CA GLY A 14 -5.03 7.97 -6.30
C GLY A 14 -4.87 8.53 -4.91
N LEU A 15 -3.96 7.94 -4.14
CA LEU A 15 -3.57 8.41 -2.81
C LEU A 15 -2.04 8.44 -2.73
N SER A 16 -1.50 9.59 -2.31
CA SER A 16 -0.09 9.73 -1.95
C SER A 16 0.01 10.10 -0.47
N LEU A 17 0.78 9.32 0.27
CA LEU A 17 1.12 9.56 1.68
C LEU A 17 2.63 9.55 1.88
N ASN A 18 3.35 10.09 0.91
CA ASN A 18 4.82 10.07 0.89
C ASN A 18 5.39 10.86 2.05
N SER A 19 6.53 10.40 2.58
CA SER A 19 7.22 11.04 3.72
C SER A 19 6.38 11.11 5.01
N VAL A 20 5.38 10.22 5.17
CA VAL A 20 4.61 10.05 6.40
C VAL A 20 5.10 8.82 7.16
N GLN A 21 5.17 8.90 8.48
CA GLN A 21 5.58 7.77 9.34
C GLN A 21 4.46 6.73 9.44
N LEU A 22 4.45 5.74 8.55
CA LEU A 22 3.47 4.64 8.59
C LEU A 22 4.09 3.40 9.24
N GLY A 23 5.23 2.93 8.71
CA GLY A 23 5.77 1.62 9.04
C GLY A 23 4.79 0.47 8.71
N PRO A 24 5.13 -0.78 9.06
CA PRO A 24 4.33 -1.94 8.66
C PRO A 24 2.90 -1.94 9.21
N SER A 25 2.72 -1.62 10.50
CA SER A 25 1.39 -1.72 11.13
C SER A 25 0.39 -0.70 10.58
N LEU A 26 0.79 0.56 10.38
CA LEU A 26 -0.13 1.55 9.81
C LEU A 26 -0.31 1.37 8.32
N THR A 27 0.66 0.80 7.60
CA THR A 27 0.49 0.42 6.19
C THR A 27 -0.60 -0.64 6.04
N GLU A 28 -0.58 -1.69 6.87
CA GLU A 28 -1.65 -2.69 6.89
C GLU A 28 -3.01 -2.07 7.22
N LYS A 29 -3.06 -1.20 8.23
CA LYS A 29 -4.29 -0.48 8.58
C LYS A 29 -4.80 0.42 7.45
N LEU A 30 -3.91 1.14 6.77
CA LEU A 30 -4.25 1.96 5.60
C LEU A 30 -4.88 1.10 4.50
N CYS A 31 -4.26 -0.04 4.19
CA CYS A 31 -4.75 -0.96 3.17
C CYS A 31 -6.16 -1.48 3.49
N LEU A 32 -6.45 -1.77 4.77
CA LEU A 32 -7.80 -2.16 5.20
C LEU A 32 -8.83 -1.03 5.00
N GLU A 33 -8.47 0.22 5.29
CA GLU A 33 -9.37 1.35 5.09
C GLU A 33 -9.65 1.65 3.61
N LEU A 34 -8.72 1.28 2.72
CA LEU A 34 -8.86 1.42 1.26
C LEU A 34 -9.67 0.30 0.60
N SER A 35 -10.02 -0.77 1.34
CA SER A 35 -10.62 -2.00 0.79
C SER A 35 -11.89 -1.82 -0.04
N ASN A 36 -12.70 -0.82 0.27
CA ASN A 36 -13.95 -0.51 -0.43
C ASN A 36 -13.85 0.78 -1.27
N THR A 37 -12.66 1.09 -1.78
CA THR A 37 -12.43 2.25 -2.65
C THR A 37 -12.15 1.80 -4.07
N SER A 38 -12.28 2.72 -5.03
CA SER A 38 -11.93 2.50 -6.44
C SER A 38 -10.47 2.89 -6.76
N ILE A 39 -9.59 2.87 -5.75
CA ILE A 39 -8.20 3.31 -5.88
C ILE A 39 -7.45 2.48 -6.92
N GLN A 40 -6.66 3.18 -7.73
CA GLN A 40 -5.81 2.60 -8.76
C GLN A 40 -4.33 2.89 -8.50
N ASN A 41 -4.02 4.05 -7.90
CA ASN A 41 -2.65 4.49 -7.67
C ASN A 41 -2.39 4.72 -6.18
N LEU A 42 -1.40 4.02 -5.62
CA LEU A 42 -1.00 4.17 -4.22
C LEU A 42 0.50 4.43 -4.15
N SER A 43 0.88 5.61 -3.67
CA SER A 43 2.28 5.99 -3.43
C SER A 43 2.52 6.13 -1.92
N LEU A 44 3.43 5.28 -1.43
CA LEU A 44 3.87 5.15 -0.04
C LEU A 44 5.41 5.29 0.03
N SER A 45 5.96 6.19 -0.78
CA SER A 45 7.38 6.44 -0.85
C SER A 45 7.88 7.09 0.46
N ASN A 46 9.03 6.65 0.97
CA ASN A 46 9.61 7.16 2.21
C ASN A 46 8.63 7.10 3.41
N THR A 47 8.00 5.95 3.64
CA THR A 47 7.03 5.74 4.73
C THR A 47 7.54 4.85 5.86
N GLN A 48 8.85 4.60 5.89
CA GLN A 48 9.54 3.77 6.89
C GLN A 48 9.09 2.30 6.88
N LEU A 49 8.57 1.81 5.75
CA LEU A 49 8.23 0.40 5.59
C LEU A 49 9.53 -0.42 5.48
N TYR A 50 9.75 -1.35 6.40
CA TYR A 50 10.98 -2.18 6.41
C TYR A 50 10.73 -3.66 6.13
N ARG A 51 9.48 -4.11 6.19
CA ARG A 51 9.09 -5.48 5.87
C ARG A 51 7.68 -5.54 5.28
N THR A 52 7.42 -6.55 4.47
CA THR A 52 6.08 -6.95 4.04
C THR A 52 5.79 -8.40 4.44
N SER A 53 4.50 -8.72 4.55
CA SER A 53 3.95 -10.06 4.80
C SER A 53 2.69 -10.26 3.96
N ASN A 54 2.17 -11.49 3.95
CA ASN A 54 0.88 -11.81 3.37
C ASN A 54 -0.32 -11.06 3.99
N THR A 55 -0.15 -10.27 5.06
CA THR A 55 -1.21 -9.41 5.60
C THR A 55 -1.07 -7.94 5.18
N THR A 56 0.13 -7.50 4.81
CA THR A 56 0.45 -6.07 4.61
C THR A 56 -0.49 -5.39 3.61
N PHE A 57 -0.76 -6.05 2.47
CA PHE A 57 -1.60 -5.51 1.40
C PHE A 57 -2.94 -6.23 1.25
N PHE A 58 -3.33 -7.08 2.21
CA PHE A 58 -4.56 -7.89 2.14
C PHE A 58 -5.82 -7.04 1.92
N GLY A 59 -5.89 -5.88 2.57
CA GLY A 59 -7.02 -4.96 2.42
C GLY A 59 -7.23 -4.47 0.98
N LEU A 60 -6.22 -4.51 0.13
CA LEU A 60 -6.31 -4.04 -1.26
C LEU A 60 -6.86 -5.10 -2.24
N LYS A 61 -7.17 -6.31 -1.76
CA LYS A 61 -7.60 -7.45 -2.59
C LYS A 61 -8.77 -7.17 -3.54
N GLN A 62 -9.71 -6.31 -3.13
CA GLN A 62 -10.91 -5.99 -3.90
C GLN A 62 -10.78 -4.67 -4.69
N THR A 63 -9.63 -4.01 -4.59
CA THR A 63 -9.36 -2.75 -5.31
C THR A 63 -8.88 -3.02 -6.74
N ASN A 64 -8.94 -2.00 -7.59
CA ASN A 64 -8.36 -2.05 -8.93
C ASN A 64 -6.97 -1.40 -8.96
N LEU A 65 -6.15 -1.67 -7.93
CA LEU A 65 -4.83 -1.06 -7.81
C LEU A 65 -3.92 -1.53 -8.94
N THR A 66 -3.51 -0.61 -9.80
CA THR A 66 -2.62 -0.84 -10.94
C THR A 66 -1.22 -0.29 -10.71
N MET A 67 -1.05 0.68 -9.81
CA MET A 67 0.25 1.23 -9.44
C MET A 67 0.47 1.25 -7.94
N LEU A 68 1.59 0.67 -7.51
CA LEU A 68 2.09 0.72 -6.14
C LEU A 68 3.52 1.24 -6.15
N ASP A 69 3.75 2.30 -5.40
CA ASP A 69 5.07 2.87 -5.19
C ASP A 69 5.49 2.71 -3.72
N LEU A 70 6.49 1.86 -3.48
CA LEU A 70 7.16 1.64 -2.21
C LEU A 70 8.63 2.11 -2.25
N SER A 71 8.97 3.00 -3.17
CA SER A 71 10.33 3.55 -3.30
C SER A 71 10.80 4.25 -2.02
N HIS A 72 12.12 4.42 -1.88
CA HIS A 72 12.73 5.19 -0.78
C HIS A 72 12.32 4.71 0.62
N ASN A 73 12.00 3.43 0.77
CA ASN A 73 11.72 2.82 2.06
C ASN A 73 12.97 2.08 2.58
N ASN A 74 12.82 1.36 3.68
CA ASN A 74 13.90 0.55 4.25
C ASN A 74 13.59 -0.95 4.11
N LEU A 75 12.85 -1.35 3.07
CA LEU A 75 12.45 -2.75 2.88
C LEU A 75 13.70 -3.61 2.81
N ASN A 76 13.79 -4.58 3.72
CA ASN A 76 14.85 -5.60 3.75
C ASN A 76 14.30 -7.02 3.87
N VAL A 77 12.99 -7.16 4.04
CA VAL A 77 12.29 -8.44 4.09
C VAL A 77 11.01 -8.34 3.26
N ILE A 78 10.95 -9.10 2.18
CA ILE A 78 9.71 -9.37 1.45
C ILE A 78 9.25 -10.77 1.84
N GLY A 79 8.21 -10.86 2.67
CA GLY A 79 7.65 -12.15 3.08
C GLY A 79 6.93 -12.87 1.94
N ASN A 80 6.77 -14.18 2.07
CA ASN A 80 5.99 -14.98 1.12
C ASN A 80 4.58 -14.40 0.94
N ASP A 81 4.10 -14.44 -0.30
CA ASP A 81 2.77 -13.99 -0.70
C ASP A 81 2.45 -12.52 -0.35
N SER A 82 3.46 -11.69 -0.08
CA SER A 82 3.26 -10.28 0.27
C SER A 82 2.40 -9.53 -0.74
N PHE A 83 2.54 -9.86 -2.03
CA PHE A 83 1.87 -9.18 -3.13
C PHE A 83 0.77 -10.04 -3.79
N ALA A 84 0.43 -11.20 -3.22
CA ALA A 84 -0.57 -12.10 -3.80
C ALA A 84 -1.99 -11.49 -3.90
N TRP A 85 -2.23 -10.37 -3.19
CA TRP A 85 -3.49 -9.65 -3.15
C TRP A 85 -3.61 -8.51 -4.15
N LEU A 86 -2.63 -8.32 -5.03
CA LEU A 86 -2.60 -7.23 -6.00
C LEU A 86 -2.69 -7.78 -7.45
N PRO A 87 -3.78 -8.48 -7.82
CA PRO A 87 -3.87 -9.19 -9.10
C PRO A 87 -3.89 -8.28 -10.33
N HIS A 88 -4.16 -6.98 -10.14
CA HIS A 88 -4.23 -5.97 -11.20
C HIS A 88 -2.99 -5.07 -11.26
N LEU A 89 -1.96 -5.35 -10.46
CA LEU A 89 -0.77 -4.49 -10.40
C LEU A 89 0.02 -4.54 -11.72
N GLU A 90 0.25 -3.37 -12.29
CA GLU A 90 0.98 -3.19 -13.55
C GLU A 90 2.31 -2.47 -13.33
N TYR A 91 2.33 -1.50 -12.41
CA TYR A 91 3.52 -0.70 -12.09
C TYR A 91 3.88 -0.88 -10.63
N PHE A 92 5.13 -1.29 -10.39
CA PHE A 92 5.63 -1.52 -9.06
C PHE A 92 7.01 -0.91 -8.87
N PHE A 93 7.10 0.09 -7.99
CA PHE A 93 8.33 0.84 -7.72
C PHE A 93 8.92 0.43 -6.37
N LEU A 94 10.18 0.00 -6.39
CA LEU A 94 10.94 -0.52 -5.26
C LEU A 94 12.34 0.11 -5.13
N GLU A 95 12.67 1.08 -5.98
CA GLU A 95 13.97 1.76 -5.96
C GLU A 95 14.28 2.37 -4.58
N TYR A 96 15.57 2.45 -4.26
CA TYR A 96 16.04 2.97 -2.98
C TYR A 96 15.45 2.26 -1.76
N ASN A 97 15.44 0.92 -1.80
CA ASN A 97 15.23 0.04 -0.66
C ASN A 97 16.50 -0.79 -0.38
N ASN A 98 16.46 -1.66 0.63
CA ASN A 98 17.57 -2.52 1.06
C ASN A 98 17.28 -4.01 0.75
N ILE A 99 16.75 -4.27 -0.45
CA ILE A 99 16.30 -5.61 -0.90
C ILE A 99 17.44 -6.35 -1.59
#